data_AF-A0A8C1LYM7-F1
#
_entry.id   AF-A0A8C1LYM7-F1
#
_cell.length_a   1.000
_cell.length_b   1.000
_cell.length_c   1.000
_cell.angle_alpha   90.00
_cell.angle_beta   90.00
_cell.angle_gamma   90.00
#
_symmetry.space_group_name_H-M   'P 1'
#
loop_
_entity.id
_entity.type
_entity.pdbx_description
1 polymer ?
#
loop_
_entity_poly.entity_id
_entity_poly.type
_entity_poly.pdbx_seq_one_letter_code
_entity_poly.pdbx_strand_id
1 'polypeptide(L)'
;MHRCEQVGGAACITAHPCFEPVALNTFVLQAVYGTYRQLYGDMENTVLNSCYRHLAYKNFVRWCWGYLGRHIRVVIPSCAVTRIREQFPDNTGTYSGFQPPLLD
;
A
#
# COMPACT_ATOMS: atom_id res chain seq x y z
N MET A 1 -12.02 -0.20 -14.36
CA MET A 1 -11.35 -0.46 -13.06
C MET A 1 -12.41 -0.92 -12.08
N HIS A 2 -12.39 -2.19 -11.66
CA HIS A 2 -13.28 -2.66 -10.61
C HIS A 2 -12.82 -2.03 -9.28
N ARG A 3 -13.58 -1.04 -8.80
CA ARG A 3 -13.37 -0.42 -7.48
C ARG A 3 -13.70 -1.44 -6.39
N CYS A 4 -13.20 -1.15 -5.18
CA CYS A 4 -13.48 -1.88 -3.94
C CYS A 4 -15.00 -2.09 -3.65
N GLU A 5 -15.87 -1.37 -4.34
CA GLU A 5 -17.34 -1.42 -4.23
C GLU A 5 -17.95 -2.80 -4.53
N GLN A 6 -17.18 -3.77 -5.05
CA GLN A 6 -17.65 -5.15 -5.30
C GLN A 6 -17.28 -6.18 -4.22
N VAL A 7 -16.75 -5.74 -3.06
CA VAL A 7 -16.64 -6.63 -1.89
C VAL A 7 -18.05 -6.83 -1.30
N GLY A 8 -18.80 -7.75 -1.91
CA GLY A 8 -20.11 -8.19 -1.45
C GLY A 8 -20.05 -8.64 0.01
N GLY A 9 -21.07 -8.26 0.78
CA GLY A 9 -21.09 -8.33 2.24
C GLY A 9 -20.52 -9.64 2.84
N ALA A 10 -19.60 -9.46 3.79
CA ALA A 10 -18.99 -10.46 4.70
C ALA A 10 -17.57 -10.98 4.37
N ALA A 11 -16.96 -10.71 3.21
CA ALA A 11 -15.57 -11.11 2.95
C ALA A 11 -14.57 -9.97 3.25
N CYS A 12 -13.47 -10.27 3.95
CA CYS A 12 -12.35 -9.34 4.14
C CYS A 12 -11.76 -8.91 2.78
N ILE A 13 -11.35 -7.65 2.62
CA ILE A 13 -10.74 -7.16 1.37
C ILE A 13 -9.47 -7.92 0.97
N THR A 14 -8.77 -8.53 1.95
CA THR A 14 -7.60 -9.37 1.68
C THR A 14 -7.95 -10.67 0.95
N ALA A 15 -9.21 -11.08 0.96
CA ALA A 15 -9.71 -12.23 0.19
C ALA A 15 -10.10 -11.86 -1.25
N HIS A 16 -10.14 -10.57 -1.58
CA HIS A 16 -10.43 -10.13 -2.95
C HIS A 16 -9.30 -10.58 -3.88
N PRO A 17 -9.59 -11.15 -5.06
CA PRO A 17 -8.55 -11.68 -5.97
C PRO A 17 -7.57 -10.60 -6.44
N CYS A 18 -8.00 -9.34 -6.49
CA CYS A 18 -7.08 -8.22 -6.81
C CYS A 18 -6.16 -7.79 -5.65
N PHE A 19 -6.36 -8.28 -4.42
CA PHE A 19 -5.54 -7.83 -3.29
C PHE A 19 -4.07 -8.24 -3.43
N GLU A 20 -3.82 -9.53 -3.76
CA GLU A 20 -2.46 -10.04 -3.98
C GLU A 20 -1.72 -9.27 -5.07
N PRO A 21 -2.24 -9.12 -6.31
CA PRO A 21 -1.50 -8.46 -7.37
C PRO A 21 -1.30 -6.96 -7.10
N VAL A 22 -2.20 -6.32 -6.34
CA VAL A 22 -2.10 -4.89 -6.03
C VAL A 22 -1.10 -4.62 -4.89
N ALA A 23 -1.07 -5.47 -3.86
CA ALA A 23 -0.42 -5.15 -2.59
C ALA A 23 0.64 -6.16 -2.12
N LEU A 24 0.65 -7.41 -2.62
CA LEU A 24 1.55 -8.46 -2.11
C LEU A 24 2.54 -8.98 -3.17
N ASN A 25 2.20 -8.87 -4.46
CA ASN A 25 3.03 -9.40 -5.53
C ASN A 25 4.34 -8.62 -5.69
N THR A 26 5.46 -9.26 -5.40
CA THR A 26 6.78 -8.62 -5.43
C THR A 26 7.19 -8.15 -6.82
N PHE A 27 6.83 -8.87 -7.89
CA PHE A 27 7.14 -8.46 -9.26
C PHE A 27 6.37 -7.22 -9.68
N VAL A 28 5.10 -7.12 -9.27
CA VAL A 28 4.30 -5.90 -9.48
C VAL A 28 4.89 -4.74 -8.68
N LEU A 29 5.26 -4.96 -7.42
CA LEU A 29 5.86 -3.92 -6.59
C LEU A 29 7.25 -3.49 -7.10
N GLN A 30 8.03 -4.39 -7.69
CA GLN A 30 9.29 -4.06 -8.37
C GLN A 30 9.05 -3.17 -9.59
N ALA A 31 8.07 -3.49 -10.43
CA ALA A 31 7.71 -2.65 -11.57
C ALA A 31 7.25 -1.26 -11.11
N VAL A 32 6.38 -1.21 -10.08
CA VAL A 32 5.91 0.04 -9.47
C VAL A 32 7.08 0.82 -8.88
N TYR A 33 8.05 0.16 -8.25
CA TYR A 33 9.27 0.79 -7.75
C TYR A 33 10.09 1.40 -8.88
N GLY A 34 10.27 0.70 -9.99
CA GLY A 34 10.94 1.22 -11.18
C GLY A 34 10.27 2.48 -11.72
N THR A 35 8.95 2.46 -11.87
CA THR A 35 8.19 3.65 -12.28
C THR A 35 8.29 4.78 -11.26
N TYR A 36 8.23 4.47 -9.97
CA TYR A 36 8.38 5.47 -8.90
C TYR A 36 9.74 6.16 -8.99
N ARG A 37 10.82 5.39 -9.14
CA ARG A 37 12.17 5.92 -9.28
C ARG A 37 12.34 6.84 -10.47
N GLN A 38 11.72 6.51 -11.60
CA GLN A 38 11.78 7.34 -12.80
C GLN A 38 11.08 8.70 -12.61
N LEU A 39 9.97 8.74 -11.86
CA LEU A 39 9.17 9.95 -11.70
C LEU A 39 9.62 10.82 -10.53
N TYR A 40 10.12 10.22 -9.46
CA TYR A 40 10.36 10.88 -8.18
C TYR A 40 11.79 10.72 -7.66
N GLY A 41 12.64 9.94 -8.34
CA GLY A 41 13.98 9.57 -7.85
C GLY A 41 13.93 8.44 -6.82
N ASP A 42 15.09 8.16 -6.22
CA ASP A 42 15.24 7.08 -5.26
C ASP A 42 14.45 7.33 -3.97
N MET A 43 13.95 6.25 -3.35
CA MET A 43 13.35 6.35 -2.02
C MET A 43 14.44 6.59 -0.98
N GLU A 44 14.11 7.40 0.03
CA GLU A 44 15.00 7.69 1.16
C GLU A 44 15.36 6.43 1.97
N ASN A 45 14.42 5.48 2.07
CA ASN A 45 14.67 4.21 2.74
C ASN A 45 15.35 3.21 1.79
N THR A 46 16.46 2.60 2.22
CA THR A 46 17.20 1.60 1.43
C THR A 46 16.80 0.16 1.78
N VAL A 47 16.00 -0.04 2.84
CA VAL A 47 15.51 -1.36 3.25
C VAL A 47 14.38 -1.78 2.31
N LEU A 48 14.65 -2.80 1.49
CA LEU A 48 13.75 -3.25 0.42
C LEU A 48 12.32 -3.54 0.90
N ASN A 49 12.16 -4.23 2.04
CA ASN A 49 10.85 -4.52 2.63
C ASN A 49 10.10 -3.24 3.04
N SER A 50 10.81 -2.21 3.52
CA SER A 50 10.21 -0.92 3.83
C SER A 50 9.67 -0.23 2.57
N CYS A 51 10.45 -0.27 1.48
CA CYS A 51 10.02 0.25 0.18
C CYS A 51 8.80 -0.48 -0.38
N TYR A 52 8.81 -1.81 -0.37
CA TYR A 52 7.68 -2.61 -0.83
C TYR A 52 6.44 -2.42 0.03
N ARG A 53 6.58 -2.36 1.35
CA ARG A 53 5.47 -2.05 2.26
C ARG A 53 4.87 -0.67 1.97
N HIS A 54 5.70 0.34 1.76
CA HIS A 54 5.24 1.69 1.40
C HIS A 54 4.51 1.71 0.06
N LEU A 55 5.03 1.04 -0.97
CA LEU A 55 4.39 0.93 -2.28
C LEU A 55 3.08 0.12 -2.22
N ALA A 56 3.05 -0.96 -1.45
CA ALA A 56 1.85 -1.77 -1.23
C ALA A 56 0.72 -0.93 -0.65
N TYR A 57 1.00 -0.11 0.36
CA TYR A 57 0.02 0.84 0.92
C TYR A 57 -0.48 1.83 -0.14
N LYS A 58 0.44 2.43 -0.92
CA LYS A 58 0.06 3.40 -1.96
C LYS A 58 -0.76 2.77 -3.08
N ASN A 59 -0.38 1.60 -3.55
CA ASN A 59 -1.10 0.88 -4.60
C ASN A 59 -2.49 0.43 -4.13
N PHE A 60 -2.59 -0.10 -2.92
CA PHE A 60 -3.86 -0.48 -2.31
C PHE A 60 -4.81 0.73 -2.21
N VAL A 61 -4.30 1.86 -1.71
CA VAL A 61 -5.08 3.10 -1.62
C VAL A 61 -5.51 3.56 -3.02
N ARG A 62 -4.60 3.51 -4.00
CA ARG A 62 -4.90 3.91 -5.38
C ARG A 62 -5.94 3.01 -6.03
N TRP A 63 -5.92 1.72 -5.75
CA TRP A 63 -6.91 0.77 -6.25
C TRP A 63 -8.31 1.03 -5.66
N CYS A 64 -8.39 1.30 -4.35
CA CYS A 64 -9.67 1.47 -3.67
C CYS A 64 -10.29 2.86 -3.88
N TRP A 65 -9.48 3.93 -3.86
CA TRP A 65 -9.95 5.32 -3.88
C TRP A 65 -9.48 6.15 -5.07
N GLY A 66 -8.64 5.60 -5.95
CA GLY A 66 -8.06 6.36 -7.06
C GLY A 66 -6.97 7.33 -6.58
N TYR A 67 -6.84 8.46 -7.28
CA TYR A 67 -5.85 9.49 -6.93
C TYR A 67 -6.41 10.46 -5.89
N LEU A 68 -5.77 10.52 -4.72
CA LEU A 68 -6.20 11.34 -3.58
C LEU A 68 -5.45 12.68 -3.43
N GLY A 69 -4.35 12.90 -4.15
CA GLY A 69 -3.53 14.11 -4.00
C GLY A 69 -2.80 14.22 -2.65
N ARG A 70 -2.15 15.36 -2.40
CA ARG A 70 -1.24 15.55 -1.24
C ARG A 70 -1.94 15.68 0.11
N HIS A 71 -3.15 16.23 0.15
CA HIS A 71 -3.81 16.63 1.41
C HIS A 71 -4.88 15.65 1.88
N ILE A 72 -5.35 14.75 0.99
CA ILE A 72 -6.32 13.73 1.36
C ILE A 72 -5.56 12.47 1.82
N ARG A 73 -5.87 12.01 3.03
CA ARG A 73 -5.32 10.80 3.63
C ARG A 73 -6.49 9.87 3.98
N VAL A 74 -6.35 8.59 3.68
CA VAL A 74 -7.32 7.56 4.04
C VAL A 74 -6.66 6.53 4.95
N VAL A 75 -7.42 6.03 5.90
CA VAL A 75 -6.97 4.96 6.80
C VAL A 75 -7.16 3.61 6.12
N ILE A 76 -6.08 2.84 6.01
CA ILE A 76 -6.12 1.48 5.47
C ILE A 76 -6.72 0.54 6.54
N PRO A 77 -7.65 -0.37 6.17
CA PRO A 77 -8.20 -1.36 7.10
C PRO A 77 -7.11 -2.19 7.79
N SER A 78 -7.29 -2.49 9.08
CA SER A 78 -6.30 -3.22 9.88
C SER A 78 -5.93 -4.57 9.28
N CYS A 79 -6.90 -5.31 8.73
CA CYS A 79 -6.67 -6.58 8.06
C CYS A 79 -5.69 -6.46 6.88
N ALA A 80 -5.82 -5.42 6.05
CA ALA A 80 -4.90 -5.16 4.96
C ALA A 80 -3.52 -4.73 5.47
N VAL A 81 -3.46 -3.86 6.50
CA VAL A 81 -2.19 -3.45 7.12
C VAL A 81 -1.43 -4.66 7.66
N THR A 82 -2.10 -5.52 8.43
CA THR A 82 -1.51 -6.74 8.99
C THR A 82 -0.98 -7.65 7.89
N ARG A 83 -1.81 -7.95 6.88
CA ARG A 83 -1.42 -8.84 5.78
C ARG A 83 -0.21 -8.32 5.00
N ILE A 84 -0.15 -7.00 4.76
CA ILE A 84 1.00 -6.37 4.08
C ILE A 84 2.26 -6.44 4.97
N ARG A 85 2.14 -6.24 6.28
CA ARG A 85 3.28 -6.33 7.22
C ARG A 85 3.82 -7.75 7.36
N GLU A 86 2.96 -8.76 7.30
CA GLU A 86 3.38 -10.17 7.26
C GLU A 86 4.19 -10.48 6.00
N GLN A 87 3.78 -9.94 4.85
CA GLN A 87 4.48 -10.14 3.58
C GLN A 87 5.80 -9.37 3.53
N PHE A 88 5.85 -8.17 4.11
CA PHE A 88 7.02 -7.29 4.11
C PHE A 88 7.38 -6.86 5.53
N PRO A 89 7.95 -7.78 6.33
CA PRO A 89 8.22 -7.53 7.74
C PRO A 89 9.31 -6.48 7.94
N ASP A 90 9.21 -5.76 9.04
CA ASP A 90 10.29 -4.96 9.60
C ASP A 90 11.12 -5.80 10.58
N ASN A 91 12.44 -5.74 10.49
CA ASN A 91 13.34 -6.52 11.35
C ASN A 91 13.24 -6.13 12.84
N THR A 92 12.77 -4.93 13.13
CA THR A 92 12.60 -4.43 14.50
C THR A 92 11.18 -4.64 15.04
N GLY A 93 10.23 -5.04 14.18
CA GLY A 93 8.81 -5.13 14.51
C GLY A 93 8.13 -3.78 14.83
N THR A 94 8.85 -2.67 14.72
CA THR A 94 8.33 -1.33 15.03
C THR A 94 7.85 -0.68 13.74
N TYR A 95 6.58 -0.24 13.72
CA TYR A 95 5.98 0.38 12.54
C TYR A 95 5.40 1.75 12.88
N SER A 96 5.69 2.74 12.06
CA SER A 96 5.00 4.03 12.12
C SER A 96 3.51 3.86 11.80
N GLY A 97 2.67 4.44 12.64
CA GLY A 97 1.22 4.49 12.44
C GLY A 97 0.79 5.52 11.38
N PHE A 98 -0.52 5.67 11.23
CA PHE A 98 -1.09 6.69 10.35
C PHE A 98 -0.70 8.09 10.82
N GLN A 99 -0.20 8.92 9.90
CA GLN A 99 0.12 10.32 10.15
C GLN A 99 -0.93 11.20 9.46
N PRO A 100 -1.60 12.10 10.20
CA PRO A 100 -2.55 13.04 9.60
C PRO A 100 -1.82 13.97 8.62
N PRO A 101 -2.55 14.56 7.65
CA PRO A 101 -1.96 15.58 6.80
C PRO A 101 -1.45 16.74 7.68
N LEU A 102 -0.32 17.33 7.29
CA LEU A 102 0.16 18.56 7.91
C LEU A 102 -0.94 19.61 7.71
N LEU A 103 -1.43 20.17 8.81
CA LEU A 103 -2.29 21.36 8.77
C LEU A 103 -1.35 22.52 8.48
N ASP A 104 -1.56 23.18 7.33
CA ASP A 104 -0.90 24.45 7.02
C ASP A 104 -1.49 25.56 7.90
#